data_AF-A0A6L9IRI0-F1
#
_entry.id   AF-A0A6L9IRI0-F1
#
_cell.length_a   1.000
_cell.length_b   1.000
_cell.length_c   1.000
_cell.angle_alpha   90.00
_cell.angle_beta   90.00
_cell.angle_gamma   90.00
#
_symmetry.space_group_name_H-M   'P 1'
#
loop_
_entity.id
_entity.type
_entity.pdbx_description
1 polymer ?
#
loop_
_entity_poly.entity_id
_entity_poly.type
_entity_poly.pdbx_seq_one_letter_code
_entity_poly.pdbx_strand_id
1 'polypeptide(L)'
;LAVWWTAVGWTVSVIAGYVLLFAIFDEPTWAASMAMIALASFVVAVPAVPGNLGPFEAAVAFGLAAAGLVDEATAAPSVAFALLIHVVNLVTYISMGLVGLWAEDVRLGDVTQAAQHLRKEQPDSAPETVTEII
;
A
#
# COMPACT_ATOMS: atom_id res chain seq x y z
N LEU A 1 -6.18 14.28 19.03
CA LEU A 1 -4.92 14.39 18.24
C LEU A 1 -4.82 13.29 17.19
N ALA A 2 -4.91 12.01 17.56
CA ALA A 2 -4.81 10.88 16.61
C ALA A 2 -5.82 10.96 15.45
N VAL A 3 -7.11 11.14 15.74
CA VAL A 3 -8.17 11.27 14.71
C VAL A 3 -7.89 12.41 13.73
N TRP A 4 -7.38 13.55 14.22
CA TRP A 4 -7.04 14.69 13.38
C TRP A 4 -5.90 14.34 12.41
N TRP A 5 -4.82 13.74 12.91
CA TRP A 5 -3.69 13.36 12.07
C TRP A 5 -4.07 12.29 11.04
N THR A 6 -4.91 11.32 11.42
CA THR A 6 -5.47 10.34 10.49
C THR A 6 -6.31 11.03 9.41
N ALA A 7 -7.19 11.95 9.79
CA ALA A 7 -8.02 12.68 8.82
C ALA A 7 -7.17 13.50 7.83
N VAL A 8 -6.13 14.18 8.32
CA VAL A 8 -5.17 14.90 7.47
C VAL A 8 -4.46 13.94 6.51
N GLY A 9 -3.93 12.82 7.01
CA GLY A 9 -3.27 11.82 6.17
C GLY A 9 -4.18 11.27 5.07
N TRP A 10 -5.42 10.90 5.41
CA TRP A 10 -6.40 10.43 4.43
C TRP A 10 -6.76 11.51 3.40
N THR A 11 -6.92 12.76 3.85
CA THR A 11 -7.21 13.90 2.96
C THR A 11 -6.07 14.11 1.96
N VAL A 12 -4.82 14.10 2.43
CA VAL A 12 -3.64 14.23 1.57
C VAL A 12 -3.56 13.07 0.58
N SER A 13 -3.82 11.83 1.01
CA SER A 13 -3.85 10.66 0.12
C SER A 13 -4.91 10.78 -0.97
N VAL A 14 -6.11 11.24 -0.64
CA VAL A 14 -7.18 11.47 -1.63
C VAL A 14 -6.79 12.59 -2.60
N ILE A 15 -6.26 13.72 -2.11
CA ILE A 15 -5.84 14.82 -2.99
C ILE A 15 -4.71 14.38 -3.93
N ALA A 16 -3.68 13.72 -3.40
CA ALA A 16 -2.56 13.23 -4.20
C ALA A 16 -3.01 12.20 -5.24
N GLY A 17 -3.88 11.26 -4.84
CA GLY A 17 -4.49 10.29 -5.75
C GLY A 17 -5.30 10.97 -6.85
N TYR A 18 -6.12 11.97 -6.50
CA TYR A 18 -6.94 12.71 -7.45
C TYR A 18 -6.10 13.48 -8.47
N VAL A 19 -5.03 14.15 -8.02
CA VAL A 19 -4.10 14.84 -8.90
C VAL A 19 -3.39 13.86 -9.83
N LEU A 20 -2.98 12.69 -9.32
CA LEU A 20 -2.30 11.68 -10.13
C LEU A 20 -3.21 11.06 -11.20
N LEU A 21 -4.53 10.98 -10.98
CA LEU A 21 -5.46 10.46 -11.98
C LEU A 21 -5.38 11.22 -13.31
N PHE A 22 -5.09 12.51 -13.29
CA PHE A 22 -4.87 13.32 -14.50
C PHE A 22 -3.66 12.86 -15.36
N ALA A 23 -2.81 11.96 -14.86
CA ALA A 23 -1.75 11.36 -15.67
C ALA A 23 -2.27 10.37 -16.72
N ILE A 24 -3.49 9.84 -16.54
CA ILE A 24 -4.09 8.80 -17.39
C ILE A 24 -5.51 9.16 -17.85
N PHE A 25 -6.28 9.89 -17.04
CA PHE A 25 -7.68 10.21 -17.28
C PHE A 25 -7.90 11.71 -17.46
N ASP A 26 -8.64 12.10 -18.50
CA ASP A 26 -8.96 13.51 -18.77
C ASP A 26 -10.05 14.06 -17.82
N GLU A 27 -10.97 13.20 -17.37
CA GLU A 27 -12.11 13.56 -16.52
C GLU A 27 -12.13 12.78 -15.20
N PRO A 28 -11.14 12.95 -14.31
CA PRO A 28 -11.10 12.23 -13.05
C PRO A 28 -12.17 12.74 -12.07
N THR A 29 -12.71 11.81 -11.28
CA THR A 29 -13.73 12.13 -10.27
C THR A 29 -13.20 11.94 -8.86
N TRP A 30 -13.70 12.78 -7.92
CA TRP A 30 -13.39 12.63 -6.50
C TRP A 30 -13.85 11.27 -5.96
N ALA A 31 -14.99 10.77 -6.44
CA ALA A 31 -15.52 9.48 -6.06
C ALA A 31 -14.54 8.35 -6.39
N ALA A 32 -13.93 8.36 -7.58
CA ALA A 32 -12.92 7.38 -7.96
C ALA A 32 -11.69 7.45 -7.06
N SER A 33 -11.19 8.65 -6.78
CA SER A 33 -10.04 8.82 -5.89
C SER A 33 -10.34 8.37 -4.46
N MET A 34 -11.52 8.66 -3.93
CA MET A 34 -11.91 8.22 -2.59
C MET A 34 -12.08 6.70 -2.53
N ALA A 35 -12.75 6.11 -3.52
CA ALA A 35 -12.98 4.67 -3.59
C ALA A 35 -11.66 3.89 -3.70
N MET A 36 -10.76 4.29 -4.61
CA MET A 36 -9.47 3.62 -4.78
C MET A 36 -8.60 3.74 -3.53
N ILE A 37 -8.55 4.91 -2.88
CA ILE A 37 -7.73 5.12 -1.67
C ILE A 37 -8.29 4.31 -0.50
N ALA A 38 -9.61 4.26 -0.33
CA ALA A 38 -10.23 3.47 0.72
C ALA A 38 -9.91 1.98 0.56
N LEU A 39 -10.09 1.42 -0.64
CA LEU A 39 -9.82 0.00 -0.92
C LEU A 39 -8.33 -0.33 -0.80
N ALA A 40 -7.46 0.49 -1.38
CA ALA A 40 -6.01 0.31 -1.27
C ALA A 40 -5.56 0.35 0.20
N SER A 41 -6.12 1.24 1.01
CA SER A 41 -5.82 1.33 2.45
C SER A 41 -6.21 0.07 3.20
N PHE A 42 -7.35 -0.55 2.89
CA PHE A 42 -7.75 -1.82 3.50
C PHE A 42 -6.81 -2.98 3.11
N VAL A 43 -6.34 -3.02 1.86
CA VAL A 43 -5.35 -4.02 1.43
C VAL A 43 -4.00 -3.81 2.11
N VAL A 44 -3.57 -2.57 2.32
CA VAL A 44 -2.31 -2.27 3.02
C VAL A 44 -2.39 -2.59 4.52
N ALA A 45 -3.59 -2.52 5.11
CA ALA A 45 -3.78 -2.83 6.53
C ALA A 45 -3.47 -4.30 6.88
N VAL A 46 -3.68 -5.23 5.94
CA VAL A 46 -3.38 -6.65 6.12
C VAL A 46 -2.42 -7.09 5.01
N PRO A 47 -1.09 -7.06 5.25
CA PRO A 47 -0.12 -7.43 4.23
C PRO A 47 -0.26 -8.92 3.90
N ALA A 48 -0.72 -9.23 2.69
CA ALA A 48 -0.94 -10.60 2.24
C ALA A 48 0.31 -11.19 1.56
N VAL A 49 1.11 -10.36 0.90
CA VAL A 49 2.31 -10.75 0.13
C VAL A 49 3.42 -9.69 0.24
N PRO A 50 4.69 -10.03 -0.02
CA PRO A 50 5.78 -9.06 -0.03
C PRO A 50 5.48 -7.89 -0.98
N GLY A 51 5.50 -6.67 -0.45
CA GLY A 51 5.24 -5.46 -1.22
C GLY A 51 3.80 -5.30 -1.74
N ASN A 52 2.85 -6.17 -1.35
CA ASN A 52 1.45 -6.12 -1.79
C ASN A 52 1.24 -6.10 -3.32
N LEU A 53 2.19 -6.64 -4.08
CA LEU A 53 2.09 -6.76 -5.53
C LEU A 53 0.94 -7.70 -5.93
N GLY A 54 0.00 -7.20 -6.73
CA GLY A 54 -1.24 -7.86 -7.11
C GLY A 54 -2.44 -7.32 -6.31
N PRO A 55 -2.54 -7.57 -5.00
CA PRO A 55 -3.66 -7.09 -4.19
C PRO A 55 -3.83 -5.57 -4.21
N PHE A 56 -2.74 -4.81 -4.17
CA PHE A 56 -2.80 -3.36 -4.20
C PHE A 56 -3.37 -2.86 -5.54
N GLU A 57 -2.84 -3.36 -6.65
CA GLU A 57 -3.29 -3.00 -7.98
C GLU A 57 -4.75 -3.39 -8.22
N ALA A 58 -5.14 -4.58 -7.76
CA ALA A 58 -6.52 -5.05 -7.84
C ALA A 58 -7.48 -4.14 -7.07
N ALA A 59 -7.09 -3.69 -5.86
CA ALA A 59 -7.90 -2.78 -5.07
C ALA A 59 -8.06 -1.40 -5.71
N VAL A 60 -6.99 -0.85 -6.28
CA VAL A 60 -7.05 0.42 -7.01
C VAL A 60 -7.95 0.27 -8.22
N ALA A 61 -7.69 -0.72 -9.08
CA ALA A 61 -8.46 -0.98 -10.30
C ALA A 61 -9.95 -1.20 -10.02
N PHE A 62 -10.27 -2.00 -8.99
CA PHE A 62 -11.66 -2.21 -8.57
C PHE A 62 -12.28 -0.92 -8.02
N GLY A 63 -11.53 -0.09 -7.29
CA GLY A 63 -12.02 1.20 -6.80
C GLY A 63 -12.38 2.17 -7.92
N LEU A 64 -11.58 2.22 -8.99
CA LEU A 64 -11.88 3.03 -10.16
C LEU A 64 -13.14 2.54 -10.89
N ALA A 65 -13.27 1.22 -11.07
CA ALA A 65 -14.44 0.63 -11.72
C ALA A 65 -15.72 0.78 -10.88
N ALA A 66 -15.63 0.55 -9.56
CA ALA A 66 -16.76 0.69 -8.64
C ALA A 66 -17.27 2.13 -8.55
N ALA A 67 -16.39 3.12 -8.80
CA ALA A 67 -16.77 4.52 -8.88
C ALA A 67 -17.23 4.98 -10.27
N GLY A 68 -17.24 4.07 -11.25
CA GLY A 68 -17.68 4.34 -12.63
C GLY A 68 -16.71 5.20 -13.45
N LEU A 69 -15.44 5.33 -13.04
CA LEU A 69 -14.44 6.04 -13.85
C LEU A 69 -13.95 5.18 -15.03
N VAL A 70 -14.04 3.86 -14.91
CA VAL A 70 -13.74 2.89 -15.96
C VAL A 70 -14.83 1.83 -15.99
N ASP A 71 -15.13 1.30 -17.18
CA ASP A 71 -16.16 0.25 -17.33
C ASP A 71 -15.74 -1.08 -16.69
N GLU A 72 -14.45 -1.42 -16.78
CA GLU A 72 -13.89 -2.67 -16.26
C GLU A 72 -12.62 -2.40 -15.47
N ALA A 73 -12.47 -3.08 -14.32
CA ALA A 73 -11.25 -2.99 -13.51
C ALA A 73 -10.00 -3.42 -14.29
N THR A 74 -10.15 -4.39 -15.20
CA THR A 74 -9.08 -4.93 -16.05
C THR A 74 -8.80 -4.09 -17.29
N ALA A 75 -9.51 -2.97 -17.50
CA ALA A 75 -9.24 -2.09 -18.63
C ALA A 75 -7.80 -1.55 -18.58
N ALA A 76 -7.17 -1.43 -19.75
CA ALA A 76 -5.79 -0.95 -19.88
C ALA A 76 -5.48 0.34 -19.09
N PRO A 77 -6.29 1.43 -19.15
CA PRO A 77 -6.01 2.63 -18.37
C PRO A 77 -6.11 2.42 -16.86
N SER A 78 -7.02 1.56 -16.40
CA SER A 78 -7.18 1.19 -14.98
C SER A 78 -5.94 0.48 -14.46
N VAL A 79 -5.47 -0.55 -15.18
CA VAL A 79 -4.27 -1.32 -14.81
C VAL A 79 -3.01 -0.45 -14.88
N ALA A 80 -2.88 0.37 -15.93
CA ALA A 80 -1.76 1.31 -16.08
C ALA A 80 -1.69 2.30 -14.92
N PHE A 81 -2.84 2.87 -14.52
CA PHE A 81 -2.92 3.77 -13.37
C PHE A 81 -2.58 3.05 -12.06
N ALA A 82 -3.12 1.85 -11.84
CA ALA A 82 -2.86 1.05 -10.64
C ALA A 82 -1.37 0.75 -10.45
N LEU A 83 -0.66 0.42 -11.54
CA LEU A 83 0.79 0.24 -11.53
C LEU A 83 1.52 1.56 -11.27
N LEU A 84 1.11 2.65 -11.93
CA LEU A 84 1.72 3.97 -11.78
C LEU A 84 1.68 4.44 -10.32
N ILE A 85 0.50 4.44 -9.69
CA ILE A 85 0.37 4.88 -8.30
C ILE A 85 1.13 3.97 -7.34
N HIS A 86 1.21 2.66 -7.62
CA HIS A 86 2.01 1.76 -6.77
C HIS A 86 3.51 2.08 -6.86
N VAL A 87 4.03 2.32 -8.07
CA VAL A 87 5.42 2.74 -8.27
C VAL A 87 5.70 4.07 -7.59
N VAL A 88 4.81 5.07 -7.74
CA VAL A 88 4.94 6.37 -7.08
C VAL A 88 5.00 6.21 -5.56
N ASN A 89 4.14 5.36 -4.98
CA ASN A 89 4.16 5.08 -3.55
C ASN A 89 5.46 4.40 -3.11
N LEU A 90 5.90 3.35 -3.80
CA LEU A 90 7.14 2.65 -3.50
C LEU A 90 8.35 3.59 -3.57
N VAL A 91 8.45 4.38 -4.63
CA VAL A 91 9.52 5.37 -4.80
C VAL A 91 9.49 6.39 -3.65
N THR A 92 8.31 6.88 -3.27
CA THR A 92 8.17 7.83 -2.16
C THR A 92 8.65 7.23 -0.84
N TYR A 93 8.20 6.02 -0.50
CA TYR A 93 8.58 5.35 0.74
C TYR A 93 10.07 4.98 0.77
N ILE A 94 10.60 4.44 -0.34
CA ILE A 94 12.03 4.12 -0.47
C ILE A 94 12.86 5.39 -0.30
N SER A 95 12.49 6.49 -0.96
CA SER A 95 13.24 7.75 -0.88
C SER A 95 13.24 8.30 0.55
N MET A 96 12.09 8.31 1.22
CA MET A 96 12.00 8.76 2.62
C MET A 96 12.80 7.87 3.57
N GLY A 97 12.74 6.54 3.37
CA GLY A 97 13.54 5.59 4.14
C GLY A 97 15.05 5.80 3.95
N LEU A 98 15.51 5.99 2.70
CA LEU A 98 16.91 6.27 2.39
C LEU A 98 17.38 7.60 3.00
N VAL A 99 16.53 8.65 2.98
CA VAL A 99 16.83 9.92 3.64
C VAL A 99 16.95 9.74 5.15
N GLY A 100 16.09 8.92 5.77
CA GLY A 100 16.17 8.59 7.20
C GLY A 100 17.47 7.85 7.54
N LEU A 101 17.82 6.81 6.80
CA LEU A 101 19.06 6.06 7.00
C LEU A 101 20.30 6.96 6.87
N TRP A 102 20.29 7.85 5.88
CA TRP A 102 21.37 8.82 5.69
C TRP A 102 21.46 9.81 6.84
N ALA A 103 20.33 10.31 7.35
CA ALA A 103 20.28 11.24 8.47
C ALA A 103 20.74 10.60 9.80
N GLU A 104 20.60 9.28 9.95
CA GLU A 104 20.95 8.53 11.15
C GLU A 104 22.35 7.85 11.07
N ASP A 105 23.07 8.01 9.94
CA ASP A 105 24.36 7.34 9.64
C ASP A 105 24.28 5.79 9.72
N VAL A 106 23.09 5.23 9.47
CA VAL A 106 22.83 3.78 9.50
C VAL A 106 23.05 3.17 8.11
N ARG A 107 23.76 2.04 8.04
CA ARG A 107 23.97 1.33 6.77
C ARG A 107 22.86 0.32 6.52
N LEU A 108 22.55 0.08 5.23
CA LEU A 108 21.60 -0.96 4.81
C LEU A 108 21.96 -2.36 5.34
N GLY A 109 23.26 -2.63 5.52
CA GLY A 109 23.76 -3.88 6.10
C GLY A 109 23.31 -4.08 7.55
N ASP A 110 23.29 -3.02 8.35
CA ASP A 110 22.95 -3.06 9.78
C ASP A 110 21.46 -3.42 9.95
N VAL A 111 20.60 -2.81 9.13
CA VAL A 111 19.15 -3.10 9.09
C VAL A 111 18.89 -4.54 8.64
N THR A 112 19.61 -5.00 7.61
CA THR A 112 19.44 -6.36 7.07
C THR A 112 19.88 -7.42 8.10
N GLN A 113 20.98 -7.16 8.81
CA GLN A 113 21.45 -8.03 9.88
C GLN A 113 20.42 -8.09 11.02
N ALA A 114 19.91 -6.95 11.49
CA ALA A 114 18.88 -6.90 12.52
C ALA A 114 17.62 -7.68 12.13
N ALA A 115 17.13 -7.52 10.89
CA ALA A 115 15.97 -8.28 10.39
C ALA A 115 16.22 -9.79 10.34
N GLN A 116 17.44 -10.22 10.00
CA GLN A 116 17.81 -11.65 10.00
C GLN A 116 17.87 -12.24 11.42
N HIS A 117 18.29 -11.47 12.42
CA HIS A 117 18.27 -11.90 13.81
C HIS A 117 16.84 -12.12 14.31
N LEU A 118 15.93 -11.16 14.07
CA LEU A 118 14.51 -11.29 14.43
C LEU A 118 13.83 -12.48 13.75
N ARG A 119 14.15 -12.75 12.48
CA ARG A 119 13.61 -13.92 11.75
C ARG A 119 14.11 -15.26 12.32
N LYS A 120 15.34 -15.31 12.82
CA LYS A 120 15.91 -16.52 13.44
C LYS A 120 15.34 -16.78 14.84
N GLU A 121 14.84 -15.75 15.52
CA GLU A 121 14.18 -15.87 16.83
C GLU A 121 12.69 -16.26 16.74
N GLN A 122 12.10 -16.24 15.54
CA GLN A 122 10.71 -16.61 15.28
C GLN A 122 10.47 -17.99 14.58
N PRO A 123 11.08 -19.14 14.96
CA PRO A 123 10.75 -20.44 14.36
C PRO A 123 9.88 -21.41 15.20
N ASP A 124 9.31 -21.06 16.36
CA ASP A 124 8.70 -22.11 17.23
C ASP A 124 7.45 -21.72 18.06
N SER A 125 6.53 -20.95 17.50
CA SER A 125 5.20 -20.78 18.12
C SER A 125 4.06 -21.05 17.14
N ALA A 126 3.93 -22.32 16.75
CA ALA A 126 2.67 -22.91 16.28
C ALA A 126 2.35 -24.11 17.20
N PRO A 127 1.06 -24.37 17.51
CA PRO A 127 0.64 -24.90 18.80
C PRO A 127 0.83 -26.41 18.93
N GLU A 128 1.62 -26.84 19.91
CA GLU A 128 1.39 -28.13 20.56
C GLU A 128 0.13 -28.03 21.44
N THR A 129 -0.60 -29.13 21.56
CA THR A 129 -1.76 -29.42 22.44
C THR A 129 -3.19 -29.20 21.90
N VAL A 130 -3.55 -29.95 20.84
CA VAL A 130 -4.91 -30.55 20.76
C VAL A 130 -4.79 -32.04 20.40
N THR A 131 -4.18 -32.84 21.27
CA THR A 131 -4.35 -34.31 21.28
C THR A 131 -4.07 -34.84 22.70
N GLU A 132 -4.82 -34.35 23.68
CA GLU A 132 -5.06 -35.09 24.92
C GLU A 132 -6.40 -34.58 25.45
N ILE A 133 -7.45 -35.34 25.14
CA ILE A 133 -8.82 -35.38 25.70
C ILE A 133 -9.67 -35.93 24.55
N ILE A 134 -9.69 -37.26 24.44
CA ILE A 134 -10.83 -38.18 24.20
C ILE A 134 -10.23 -39.58 24.20
#